data_AF-A0A7Y9ZJR6-F1
#
_entry.id   AF-A0A7Y9ZJR6-F1
#
_cell.length_a   1.000
_cell.length_b   1.000
_cell.length_c   1.000
_cell.angle_alpha   90.00
_cell.angle_beta   90.00
_cell.angle_gamma   90.00
#
_symmetry.space_group_name_H-M   'P 1'
#
loop_
_entity.id
_entity.type
_entity.pdbx_description
1 polymer ?
#
loop_
_entity_poly.entity_id
_entity_poly.type
_entity_poly.pdbx_seq_one_letter_code
_entity_poly.pdbx_strand_id
1 'polypeptide(L)'
;MVLRHIVGPLVALVATPIGLALVDYGAEKYLRNVYAFADSGWSAELLWLFGGGIFLTVAALSARLSGLGPVLAAIVWGLAPFLWFVSDAGSFYDFSQDLPSTHFWFGYAPVEFPLLGALLLGAGIAGRWRGRVVPG
;
A
#
# COMPACT_ATOMS: atom_id res chain seq x y z
N MET A 1 12.38 25.23 -0.30
CA MET A 1 12.87 23.99 -0.96
C MET A 1 12.94 22.79 -0.01
N VAL A 2 13.29 22.95 1.27
CA VAL A 2 13.35 21.83 2.24
C VAL A 2 11.97 21.24 2.54
N LEU A 3 10.94 22.08 2.69
CA LEU A 3 9.58 21.65 3.08
C LEU A 3 8.98 20.55 2.17
N ARG A 4 9.17 20.63 0.84
CA ARG A 4 8.68 19.59 -0.10
C ARG A 4 9.34 18.22 0.09
N HIS A 5 10.58 18.19 0.59
CA HIS A 5 11.33 16.96 0.87
C HIS A 5 10.98 16.37 2.25
N ILE A 6 10.21 17.08 3.07
CA ILE A 6 9.70 16.59 4.35
C ILE A 6 8.22 16.20 4.19
N VAL A 7 7.41 17.08 3.61
CA VAL A 7 5.97 16.87 3.44
C VAL A 7 5.66 15.70 2.50
N GLY A 8 6.38 15.57 1.38
CA GLY A 8 6.18 14.46 0.44
C GLY A 8 6.36 13.09 1.11
N PRO A 9 7.51 12.83 1.76
CA PRO A 9 7.72 11.60 2.52
C PRO A 9 6.74 11.37 3.66
N LEU A 10 6.41 12.38 4.46
CA LEU A 10 5.43 12.22 5.54
C LEU A 10 4.05 11.82 5.01
N VAL A 11 3.58 12.46 3.94
CA VAL A 11 2.29 12.13 3.30
C VAL A 11 2.31 10.69 2.79
N ALA A 12 3.37 10.27 2.10
CA ALA A 12 3.50 8.91 1.60
C ALA A 12 3.52 7.89 2.76
N LEU A 13 4.35 8.12 3.78
CA LEU A 13 4.53 7.20 4.90
C LEU A 13 3.26 7.03 5.75
N VAL A 14 2.40 8.06 5.82
CA VAL A 14 1.12 7.99 6.56
C VAL A 14 -0.01 7.44 5.69
N ALA A 15 -0.12 7.88 4.42
CA ALA A 15 -1.20 7.45 3.55
C ALA A 15 -1.07 5.97 3.15
N THR A 16 0.15 5.45 2.99
CA THR A 16 0.40 4.06 2.60
C THR A 16 -0.18 3.03 3.57
N PRO A 17 0.10 3.04 4.89
CA PRO A 17 -0.44 2.04 5.80
C PRO A 17 -1.97 2.12 5.92
N ILE A 18 -2.55 3.33 5.82
CA ILE A 18 -4.01 3.50 5.76
C ILE A 18 -4.57 2.84 4.50
N GLY A 19 -4.00 3.15 3.34
CA GLY A 19 -4.44 2.59 2.07
C GLY A 19 -4.30 1.06 2.03
N LEU A 20 -3.18 0.55 2.53
CA LEU A 20 -2.92 -0.88 2.60
C LEU A 20 -3.91 -1.60 3.52
N ALA A 21 -4.15 -1.10 4.74
CA ALA A 21 -5.10 -1.70 5.67
C ALA A 21 -6.53 -1.73 5.10
N LEU A 22 -6.95 -0.68 4.40
CA LEU A 22 -8.26 -0.62 3.75
C LEU A 22 -8.39 -1.61 2.58
N VAL A 23 -7.32 -1.76 1.78
CA VAL A 23 -7.29 -2.73 0.69
C VAL A 23 -7.31 -4.15 1.21
N ASP A 24 -6.47 -4.49 2.18
CA ASP A 24 -6.40 -5.83 2.80
C ASP A 24 -7.76 -6.23 3.40
N TYR A 25 -8.32 -5.35 4.26
CA TYR A 25 -9.63 -5.58 4.86
C TYR A 25 -10.76 -5.71 3.83
N GLY A 26 -10.79 -4.80 2.85
CA GLY A 26 -11.80 -4.82 1.79
C GLY A 26 -11.70 -6.05 0.89
N ALA A 27 -10.48 -6.45 0.52
CA ALA A 27 -10.21 -7.61 -0.33
C ALA A 27 -10.61 -8.91 0.35
N GLU A 28 -10.20 -9.13 1.60
CA GLU A 28 -10.53 -10.37 2.31
C GLU A 28 -12.04 -10.50 2.51
N LYS A 29 -12.71 -9.43 2.96
CA LYS A 29 -14.14 -9.46 3.19
C LYS A 29 -14.91 -9.67 1.90
N TYR A 30 -14.46 -9.04 0.80
CA TYR A 30 -15.02 -9.27 -0.53
C TYR A 30 -14.88 -10.74 -0.95
N LEU A 31 -13.67 -11.31 -0.82
CA LEU A 31 -13.42 -12.71 -1.15
C LEU A 31 -14.29 -13.66 -0.32
N ARG A 32 -14.39 -13.45 1.00
CA ARG A 32 -15.26 -14.26 1.88
C ARG A 32 -16.72 -14.22 1.43
N ASN A 33 -17.25 -13.05 1.07
CA ASN A 33 -18.62 -12.91 0.59
C ASN A 33 -18.85 -13.60 -0.76
N VAL A 34 -17.90 -13.45 -1.69
CA VAL A 34 -17.93 -14.12 -3.00
C VAL A 34 -17.93 -15.65 -2.83
N TYR A 35 -17.06 -16.18 -1.98
CA TYR A 35 -17.00 -17.62 -1.70
C TYR A 35 -18.22 -18.14 -0.93
N ALA A 36 -18.90 -17.27 -0.16
CA ALA A 36 -20.14 -17.60 0.52
C ALA A 36 -21.38 -17.60 -0.41
N PHE A 37 -21.21 -17.30 -1.71
CA PHE A 37 -22.31 -17.08 -2.65
C PHE A 37 -23.34 -16.05 -2.15
N ALA A 38 -22.90 -15.09 -1.33
CA ALA A 38 -23.73 -13.97 -0.92
C ALA A 38 -23.99 -13.05 -2.13
N ASP A 39 -25.13 -12.35 -2.14
CA ASP A 39 -25.56 -11.48 -3.24
C ASP A 39 -24.39 -10.62 -3.76
N SER A 40 -24.06 -10.76 -5.05
CA SER A 40 -22.92 -10.12 -5.72
C SER A 40 -23.17 -8.64 -6.07
N GLY A 41 -24.12 -8.02 -5.38
CA GLY A 41 -24.48 -6.62 -5.54
C GLY A 41 -23.38 -5.66 -5.06
N TRP A 42 -23.63 -4.36 -5.24
CA TRP A 42 -22.73 -3.31 -4.75
C TRP A 42 -22.57 -3.43 -3.23
N SER A 43 -21.38 -3.87 -2.80
CA SER A 43 -21.14 -4.28 -1.43
C SER A 43 -20.21 -3.28 -0.71
N ALA A 44 -20.39 -3.12 0.61
CA ALA A 44 -19.61 -2.16 1.40
C ALA A 44 -18.09 -2.45 1.35
N GLU A 45 -17.71 -3.68 1.02
CA GLU A 45 -16.34 -4.14 0.80
C GLU A 45 -15.66 -3.42 -0.37
N LEU A 46 -16.41 -3.14 -1.45
CA LEU A 46 -15.90 -2.39 -2.59
C LEU A 46 -15.57 -0.92 -2.21
N LEU A 47 -16.30 -0.34 -1.25
CA LEU A 47 -16.00 1.01 -0.74
C LEU A 47 -14.67 1.03 0.01
N TRP A 48 -14.34 -0.01 0.77
CA TRP A 48 -13.04 -0.12 1.46
C TRP A 48 -11.89 -0.27 0.47
N LEU A 49 -12.05 -1.13 -0.54
CA LEU A 49 -11.08 -1.28 -1.64
C LEU A 49 -10.85 0.03 -2.38
N PHE A 50 -11.93 0.74 -2.74
CA PHE A 50 -11.84 2.02 -3.43
C PHE A 50 -11.20 3.09 -2.56
N GLY A 51 -11.59 3.18 -1.28
CA GLY A 51 -11.00 4.09 -0.31
C GLY A 51 -9.50 3.84 -0.14
N GLY A 52 -9.10 2.57 -0.01
CA GLY A 52 -7.69 2.19 0.07
C GLY A 52 -6.91 2.57 -1.19
N GLY A 53 -7.49 2.35 -2.37
CA GLY A 53 -6.93 2.80 -3.65
C GLY A 53 -6.72 4.31 -3.73
N ILE A 54 -7.63 5.12 -3.17
CA ILE A 54 -7.47 6.58 -3.09
C ILE A 54 -6.25 6.94 -2.24
N PHE A 55 -6.11 6.36 -1.05
CA PHE A 55 -4.97 6.64 -0.17
C PHE A 55 -3.64 6.21 -0.79
N LEU A 56 -3.58 5.05 -1.45
CA LEU A 56 -2.40 4.63 -2.19
C LEU A 56 -2.09 5.55 -3.37
N THR A 57 -3.12 6.06 -4.04
CA THR A 57 -2.98 7.07 -5.10
C THR A 57 -2.42 8.37 -4.54
N VAL A 58 -2.87 8.84 -3.37
CA VAL A 58 -2.31 10.02 -2.68
C VAL A 58 -0.83 9.79 -2.35
N ALA A 59 -0.47 8.62 -1.82
CA ALA A 59 0.91 8.26 -1.55
C ALA A 59 1.75 8.28 -2.85
N ALA A 60 1.26 7.71 -3.94
CA ALA A 60 1.92 7.73 -5.24
C ALA A 60 2.05 9.16 -5.81
N LEU A 61 1.00 9.98 -5.71
CA LEU A 61 0.98 11.37 -6.19
C LEU A 61 1.93 12.28 -5.42
N SER A 62 2.31 11.92 -4.19
CA SER A 62 3.35 12.63 -3.43
C SER A 62 4.70 12.65 -4.18
N ALA A 63 4.92 11.74 -5.15
CA ALA A 63 6.05 11.76 -6.08
C ALA A 63 6.21 13.10 -6.79
N ARG A 64 5.10 13.83 -7.02
CA ARG A 64 5.11 15.16 -7.64
C ARG A 64 5.80 16.21 -6.78
N LEU A 65 5.77 16.05 -5.45
CA LEU A 65 6.46 16.93 -4.51
C LEU A 65 7.91 16.49 -4.33
N SER A 66 8.10 15.18 -4.14
CA SER A 66 9.40 14.55 -4.05
C SER A 66 9.30 13.06 -4.38
N GLY A 67 10.07 12.60 -5.38
CA GLY A 67 10.13 11.16 -5.71
C GLY A 67 10.64 10.29 -4.55
N LEU A 68 11.27 10.87 -3.54
CA LEU A 68 11.78 10.16 -2.37
C LEU A 68 10.66 9.65 -1.45
N GLY A 69 9.51 10.33 -1.39
CA GLY A 69 8.42 9.94 -0.51
C GLY A 69 7.84 8.56 -0.82
N PRO A 70 7.35 8.32 -2.05
CA PRO A 70 6.88 7.01 -2.47
C PRO A 70 7.95 5.92 -2.37
N VAL A 71 9.22 6.24 -2.68
CA VAL A 71 10.32 5.27 -2.54
C VAL A 71 10.49 4.82 -1.09
N LEU A 72 10.52 5.76 -0.14
CA LEU A 72 10.61 5.42 1.28
C LEU A 72 9.39 4.61 1.74
N ALA A 73 8.18 5.01 1.34
CA ALA A 73 6.98 4.27 1.68
C ALA A 73 6.98 2.86 1.08
N ALA A 74 7.48 2.69 -0.15
CA ALA A 74 7.62 1.38 -0.77
C ALA A 74 8.59 0.47 -0.01
N ILE A 75 9.70 1.03 0.49
CA ILE A 75 10.68 0.27 1.27
C ILE A 75 10.08 -0.12 2.62
N VAL A 76 9.51 0.84 3.36
CA VAL A 76 9.01 0.64 4.72
C VAL A 76 7.78 -0.27 4.75
N TRP A 77 6.83 -0.07 3.83
CA TRP A 77 5.53 -0.73 3.86
C TRP A 77 5.34 -1.84 2.83
N GLY A 78 6.23 -1.94 1.83
CA GLY A 78 6.21 -3.01 0.83
C GLY A 78 7.39 -3.96 1.02
N LEU A 79 8.61 -3.48 0.73
CA LEU A 79 9.78 -4.35 0.68
C LEU A 79 10.16 -4.94 2.05
N ALA A 80 10.18 -4.13 3.10
CA ALA A 80 10.54 -4.59 4.45
C ALA A 80 9.59 -5.69 4.98
N PRO A 81 8.26 -5.52 4.99
CA PRO A 81 7.35 -6.59 5.43
C PRO A 81 7.37 -7.80 4.48
N PHE A 82 7.58 -7.60 3.17
CA PHE A 82 7.77 -8.72 2.25
C PHE A 82 9.02 -9.54 2.56
N LEU A 83 10.15 -8.88 2.82
CA LEU A 83 11.40 -9.55 3.19
C LEU A 83 11.27 -10.25 4.55
N TRP A 84 10.54 -9.66 5.50
CA TRP A 84 10.21 -10.32 6.76
C TRP A 84 9.39 -11.59 6.50
N PHE A 85 8.30 -11.50 5.74
CA PHE A 85 7.49 -12.66 5.37
C PHE A 85 8.32 -13.77 4.69
N VAL A 86 9.19 -13.43 3.74
CA VAL A 86 10.02 -14.42 3.02
C VAL A 86 11.10 -15.04 3.91
N SER A 87 11.63 -14.28 4.87
CA SER A 87 12.70 -14.77 5.77
C SER A 87 12.16 -15.60 6.94
N ASP A 88 11.00 -15.22 7.47
CA ASP A 88 10.35 -15.91 8.59
C ASP A 88 8.83 -15.71 8.53
N ALA A 89 8.18 -16.53 7.70
CA ALA A 89 6.73 -16.51 7.53
C ALA A 89 5.98 -16.85 8.83
N GLY A 90 6.56 -17.69 9.70
CA GLY A 90 5.95 -18.08 10.97
C GLY A 90 5.83 -16.87 11.90
N SER A 91 6.95 -16.20 12.17
CA SER A 91 6.97 -14.99 12.99
C SER A 91 6.09 -13.87 12.40
N PHE A 92 6.06 -13.74 11.06
CA PHE A 92 5.22 -12.76 10.39
C PHE A 92 3.72 -13.01 10.66
N TYR A 93 3.26 -14.25 10.52
CA TYR A 93 1.86 -14.59 10.76
C TYR A 93 1.49 -14.58 12.24
N ASP A 94 2.39 -14.97 13.14
CA ASP A 94 2.15 -14.82 14.58
C ASP A 94 1.91 -13.35 14.93
N PHE A 95 2.75 -12.45 14.40
CA PHE A 95 2.55 -11.00 14.56
C PHE A 95 1.23 -10.52 13.95
N SER A 96 0.84 -11.00 12.77
CA SER A 96 -0.39 -10.54 12.12
C SER A 96 -1.65 -11.01 12.85
N GLN A 97 -1.59 -12.15 13.55
CA GLN A 97 -2.66 -12.66 14.43
C GLN A 97 -2.75 -11.90 15.74
N ASP A 98 -1.63 -11.39 16.26
CA ASP A 98 -1.58 -10.62 17.51
C ASP A 98 -2.13 -9.19 17.37
N LEU A 99 -2.33 -8.71 16.13
CA LEU A 99 -2.91 -7.40 15.87
C LEU A 99 -4.39 -7.35 16.31
N PRO A 100 -4.84 -6.28 17.00
CA PRO A 100 -6.23 -6.20 17.47
C PRO A 100 -7.22 -6.11 16.30
N SER A 101 -7.94 -7.19 16.01
CA SER A 101 -9.06 -7.17 15.05
C SER A 101 -9.89 -8.45 15.09
N THR A 102 -11.00 -8.46 14.36
CA THR A 102 -11.75 -9.67 13.98
C THR A 102 -11.34 -10.18 12.59
N HIS A 103 -10.15 -9.82 12.12
CA HIS A 103 -9.70 -9.90 10.72
C HIS A 103 -8.27 -10.44 10.64
N PHE A 104 -7.96 -11.28 9.66
CA PHE A 104 -6.62 -11.83 9.53
C PHE A 104 -5.76 -10.91 8.66
N TRP A 105 -5.02 -10.01 9.29
CA TRP A 105 -4.24 -9.01 8.57
C TRP A 105 -3.21 -9.64 7.63
N PHE A 106 -3.14 -9.09 6.41
CA PHE A 106 -2.18 -9.45 5.38
C PHE A 106 -2.26 -10.93 4.98
N GLY A 107 -3.48 -11.46 4.89
CA GLY A 107 -3.74 -12.84 4.48
C GLY A 107 -3.15 -13.21 3.11
N TYR A 108 -2.96 -12.21 2.24
CA TYR A 108 -2.33 -12.34 0.93
C TYR A 108 -1.02 -11.53 0.83
N ALA A 109 -0.23 -11.49 1.91
CA ALA A 109 1.10 -10.88 1.98
C ALA A 109 2.03 -11.14 0.76
N PRO A 110 2.12 -12.35 0.18
CA PRO A 110 2.98 -12.62 -0.98
C PRO A 110 2.62 -11.80 -2.23
N VAL A 111 1.39 -11.28 -2.30
CA VAL A 111 0.87 -10.51 -3.44
C VAL A 111 0.78 -9.03 -3.08
N GLU A 112 0.26 -8.71 -1.90
CA GLU A 112 0.03 -7.33 -1.47
C GLU A 112 1.30 -6.50 -1.38
N PHE A 113 2.32 -7.00 -0.67
CA PHE A 113 3.52 -6.22 -0.42
C PHE A 113 4.38 -5.99 -1.68
N PRO A 114 4.60 -7.00 -2.56
CA PRO A 114 5.30 -6.75 -3.81
C PRO A 114 4.55 -5.80 -4.75
N LEU A 115 3.23 -5.92 -4.86
CA LEU A 115 2.42 -5.02 -5.69
C LEU A 115 2.45 -3.59 -5.16
N LEU A 116 2.32 -3.41 -3.84
CA LEU A 116 2.47 -2.11 -3.20
C LEU A 116 3.87 -1.52 -3.44
N GLY A 117 4.90 -2.35 -3.25
CA GLY A 117 6.28 -1.97 -3.48
C GLY A 117 6.52 -1.52 -4.92
N ALA A 118 6.04 -2.29 -5.89
CA ALA A 118 6.15 -1.96 -7.31
C ALA A 118 5.40 -0.67 -7.68
N LEU A 119 4.17 -0.50 -7.16
CA LEU A 119 3.36 0.71 -7.37
C LEU A 119 4.10 1.96 -6.89
N LEU A 120 4.57 1.95 -5.64
CA LEU A 120 5.18 3.11 -5.01
C LEU A 120 6.61 3.38 -5.48
N LEU A 121 7.42 2.34 -5.73
CA LEU A 121 8.73 2.49 -6.38
C LEU A 121 8.57 3.05 -7.80
N GLY A 122 7.65 2.50 -8.57
CA GLY A 122 7.34 2.99 -9.92
C GLY A 122 6.92 4.46 -9.91
N ALA A 123 6.04 4.84 -8.99
CA ALA A 123 5.61 6.23 -8.80
C ALA A 123 6.79 7.16 -8.44
N GLY A 124 7.65 6.74 -7.51
CA GLY A 124 8.82 7.50 -7.10
C GLY A 124 9.84 7.70 -8.22
N ILE A 125 10.13 6.65 -9.00
CA ILE A 125 11.01 6.70 -10.17
C ILE A 125 10.43 7.64 -11.24
N ALA A 126 9.15 7.46 -11.59
CA ALA A 126 8.47 8.29 -12.58
C ALA A 126 8.44 9.78 -12.15
N GLY A 127 8.20 10.06 -10.87
CA GLY A 127 8.23 11.41 -10.32
C GLY A 127 9.60 12.08 -10.44
N ARG A 128 10.70 11.33 -10.25
CA ARG A 128 12.06 11.84 -10.45
C ARG A 128 12.35 12.20 -11.91
N TRP A 129 11.83 11.41 -12.86
CA TRP A 129 12.14 11.58 -14.29
C TRP A 129 11.38 12.74 -14.93
N ARG A 130 10.24 13.13 -14.37
CA ARG A 130 9.41 14.25 -14.87
C ARG A 130 10.13 15.63 -14.83
N GLY A 131 11.25 15.76 -14.11
CA GLY A 131 12.02 17.00 -13.99
C GLY A 131 13.23 17.15 -14.92
N ARG A 132 13.49 16.19 -15.83
CA ARG A 132 14.65 16.21 -16.74
C ARG A 132 14.27 16.07 -18.22
N VAL A 133 13.24 16.79 -18.67
CA VAL A 133 13.10 17.02 -20.11
C VAL A 133 14.19 18.02 -20.49
N VAL A 134 15.32 17.50 -20.96
CA VAL A 134 16.35 18.33 -21.62
C VAL A 134 15.67 18.88 -22.87
N PRO A 135 15.50 20.20 -23.03
CA PRO A 135 15.12 20.76 -24.30
C PRO A 135 16.26 20.45 -25.28
N GLY A 136 15.98 19.59 -26.26
CA GLY A 136 16.82 19.42 -27.43
C GLY A 136 16.70 20.61 -28.38
#